data_AF-A0A2U9S549-F1
#
_entry.id   AF-A0A2U9S549-F1
#
_cell.length_a   1.000
_cell.length_b   1.000
_cell.length_c   1.000
_cell.angle_alpha   90.00
_cell.angle_beta   90.00
_cell.angle_gamma   90.00
#
_symmetry.space_group_name_H-M   'P 1'
#
loop_
_entity.id
_entity.type
_entity.pdbx_description
1 polymer ?
#
loop_
_entity_poly.entity_id
_entity_poly.type
_entity_poly.pdbx_seq_one_letter_code
_entity_poly.pdbx_strand_id
1 'polypeptide(L)' 'MGRIIEMAFSGLWVIKRQGVLTEAGGRLYWPNRESLVRAAAQAGIPLSDVVVHTGRLDAGSR' A
#
# COMPACT_ATOMS: atom_id res chain seq x y z
N MET A 1 -1.68 -1.06 -13.85
CA MET A 1 -2.39 -1.23 -12.57
C MET A 1 -1.38 -1.30 -11.44
N GLY A 2 -1.59 -0.55 -10.36
CA GLY A 2 -0.80 -0.64 -9.13
C GLY A 2 -1.36 -1.70 -8.19
N ARG A 3 -0.49 -2.35 -7.41
CA ARG A 3 -0.90 -3.28 -6.34
C ARG A 3 -0.72 -2.61 -5.00
N ILE A 4 -1.72 -2.75 -4.13
CA ILE A 4 -1.63 -2.31 -2.74
C ILE A 4 -0.82 -3.34 -1.96
N ILE A 5 0.17 -2.88 -1.20
CA ILE A 5 0.94 -3.73 -0.28
C ILE A 5 0.82 -3.15 1.12
N GLU A 6 0.41 -3.97 2.07
CA GLU A 6 0.54 -3.68 3.50
C GLU A 6 1.90 -4.19 4.01
N MET A 7 2.70 -3.27 4.54
CA MET A 7 3.96 -3.54 5.23
C MET A 7 3.67 -3.87 6.70
N ALA A 8 3.44 -5.15 7.00
CA ALA A 8 2.87 -5.58 8.27
C ALA A 8 3.66 -5.14 9.51
N PHE A 9 4.99 -5.11 9.44
CA PHE A 9 5.84 -4.70 10.56
C PHE A 9 5.74 -3.20 10.86
N SER A 10 5.66 -2.36 9.83
CA SER A 10 5.63 -0.90 9.98
C SER A 10 4.22 -0.31 10.00
N GLY A 11 3.20 -1.11 9.66
CA GLY A 11 1.82 -0.65 9.46
C GLY A 11 1.65 0.26 8.25
N LEU A 12 2.66 0.37 7.37
CA LEU A 12 2.64 1.26 6.22
C LEU A 12 1.98 0.59 5.01
N TRP A 13 1.35 1.41 4.19
CA TRP A 13 0.69 1.00 2.96
C TRP A 13 1.44 1.63 1.78
N VAL A 14 1.71 0.84 0.74
CA VAL A 14 2.45 1.31 -0.45
C VAL A 14 1.82 0.83 -1.75
N ILE A 15 2.09 1.53 -2.85
CA ILE A 15 1.67 1.13 -4.20
C ILE A 15 2.90 0.56 -4.94
N LYS A 16 2.80 -0.67 -5.45
CA LYS A 16 3.80 -1.25 -6.36
C LYS A 16 3.27 -1.30 -7.79
N ARG A 17 4.01 -0.76 -8.75
CA ARG A 17 3.71 -0.83 -10.20
C ARG A 17 5.00 -1.12 -10.95
N GLN A 18 4.96 -2.04 -11.92
CA GLN A 18 6.11 -2.36 -12.77
C GLN A 18 7.41 -2.65 -11.99
N GLY A 19 7.28 -3.32 -10.84
CA GLY A 19 8.43 -3.71 -10.01
C GLY A 19 8.88 -2.68 -8.98
N VAL A 20 8.42 -1.43 -9.05
CA VAL A 20 8.89 -0.33 -8.18
C VAL A 20 7.78 0.23 -7.30
N LEU A 21 8.16 0.91 -6.21
CA LEU A 21 7.23 1.74 -5.44
C LEU A 21 6.82 2.94 -6.29
N THR A 22 5.52 3.23 -6.29
CA THR A 22 4.93 4.28 -7.12
C THR A 22 4.53 5.45 -6.24
N GLU A 23 5.03 6.62 -6.59
CA GLU A 23 4.64 7.86 -5.94
C GLU A 23 3.19 8.23 -6.31
N ALA A 24 2.42 8.72 -5.35
CA ALA A 24 1.15 9.39 -5.58
C ALA A 24 1.06 10.63 -4.69
N GLY A 25 0.87 11.81 -5.29
CA GLY A 25 0.80 13.08 -4.55
C GLY A 25 2.06 13.37 -3.71
N GLY A 26 3.26 13.11 -4.24
CA GLY A 26 4.52 13.40 -3.55
C GLY A 26 4.90 12.42 -2.45
N ARG A 27 4.17 11.30 -2.29
CA ARG A 27 4.38 10.31 -1.23
C ARG A 27 4.51 8.91 -1.79
N LEU A 28 5.34 8.09 -1.14
CA LEU A 28 5.55 6.67 -1.45
C LEU A 28 4.83 5.72 -0.49
N TYR A 29 4.38 6.21 0.67
CA TYR A 29 3.75 5.40 1.71
C TYR A 29 2.64 6.17 2.45
N TRP A 30 1.71 5.43 3.04
CA TRP A 30 0.56 5.93 3.77
C TRP A 30 0.32 5.16 5.06
N PRO A 31 -0.30 5.79 6.08
CA PRO A 31 -0.57 5.15 7.37
C PRO A 31 -1.78 4.19 7.34
N ASN A 32 -2.63 4.26 6.32
CA ASN A 32 -3.79 3.37 6.15
C ASN A 32 -4.17 3.22 4.67
N ARG A 33 -4.97 2.19 4.39
CA ARG A 33 -5.43 1.84 3.03
C ARG A 33 -6.26 2.95 2.41
N GLU A 34 -7.16 3.58 3.16
CA GLU A 34 -8.08 4.61 2.68
C GLU A 34 -7.32 5.83 2.13
N SER A 35 -6.29 6.27 2.86
CA SER A 35 -5.45 7.40 2.45
C SER A 35 -4.65 7.08 1.19
N LEU A 36 -4.15 5.84 1.06
CA LEU A 36 -3.49 5.37 -0.16
C LEU A 36 -4.45 5.35 -1.35
N VAL A 37 -5.65 4.77 -1.17
CA VAL A 37 -6.66 4.67 -2.24
C VAL A 37 -7.06 6.06 -2.73
N ARG A 38 -7.25 7.01 -1.81
CA ARG A 38 -7.54 8.41 -2.15
C ARG A 38 -6.40 9.04 -2.95
N ALA A 39 -5.15 8.86 -2.51
CA ALA A 39 -4.00 9.40 -3.23
C ALA A 39 -3.84 8.79 -4.63
N ALA A 40 -4.05 7.49 -4.78
CA ALA A 40 -4.02 6.80 -6.06
C ALA A 40 -5.11 7.31 -7.01
N ALA A 41 -6.34 7.50 -6.51
CA ALA A 41 -7.44 8.06 -7.29
C ALA A 41 -7.13 9.48 -7.78
N GLN A 42 -6.60 10.34 -6.89
CA GLN A 42 -6.18 11.69 -7.25
C GLN A 42 -5.03 11.72 -8.27
N ALA A 43 -4.14 10.72 -8.23
CA ALA A 43 -3.04 10.57 -9.18
C ALA A 43 -3.42 9.81 -10.46
N GLY A 44 -4.68 9.37 -10.64
CA GLY A 44 -5.11 8.60 -11.79
C GLY A 44 -4.46 7.20 -11.89
N ILE A 45 -4.07 6.62 -10.76
CA ILE A 45 -3.43 5.30 -10.70
C ILE A 45 -4.51 4.24 -10.44
N PRO A 46 -4.86 3.41 -11.44
CA PRO A 46 -5.79 2.30 -11.23
C PRO A 46 -5.13 1.25 -10.32
N LEU A 47 -5.82 0.86 -9.27
CA LEU A 47 -5.38 -0.13 -8.29
C LEU A 47 -6.03 -1.50 -8.55
N SER A 48 -5.31 -2.56 -8.19
CA SER A 48 -5.84 -3.92 -8.13
C SER A 48 -6.69 -4.09 -6.88
N ASP A 49 -7.75 -4.90 -6.98
CA ASP A 49 -8.57 -5.31 -5.82
C ASP A 49 -7.83 -6.26 -4.87
N VAL A 50 -6.73 -6.88 -5.32
CA VAL A 50 -5.91 -7.78 -4.51
C VAL A 50 -4.88 -6.97 -3.72
N VAL A 51 -4.96 -7.09 -2.40
CA VAL A 51 -3.98 -6.54 -1.45
C VAL A 51 -2.95 -7.62 -1.10
N VAL A 52 -1.68 -7.24 -1.09
CA VAL A 52 -0.59 -8.12 -0.62
C VAL A 52 -0.24 -7.75 0.81
N HIS A 53 -0.32 -8.72 1.72
CA HIS A 53 0.13 -8.57 3.10
C HIS A 53 1.52 -9.19 3.23
N THR A 54 2.52 -8.39 3.62
CA THR A 54 3.94 -8.85 3.71
C THR A 54 4.24 -9.70 4.95
N GLY A 55 3.23 -10.00 5.76
CA GLY A 55 3.30 -10.92 6.89
C GLY A 55 2.06 -10.82 7.77
N ARG A 56 1.93 -11.73 8.73
CA ARG A 56 1.09 -11.57 9.92
C ARG A 56 2.01 -11.32 11.09
N LEU A 57 1.84 -10.18 11.78
CA LEU A 57 2.23 -10.13 13.18
C LEU A 57 1.17 -10.94 13.90
N ASP A 58 1.40 -12.24 14.12
CA ASP A 58 0.57 -12.97 15.07
C ASP A 58 0.78 -12.29 16.43
N ALA A 59 -0.17 -11.46 16.82
CA ALA A 59 -0.20 -10.74 18.10
C ALA A 59 -0.40 -11.69 19.31
N GLY A 60 -0.04 -12.97 19.16
CA GLY A 60 -0.25 -14.04 20.14
C GLY A 60 1.03 -14.78 20.53
N SER A 61 2.21 -14.25 20.22
CA SER A 61 3.47 -14.80 20.71
C SER A 61 4.19 -13.81 21.63
N ARG A 62 3.53 -13.44 22.75
CA ARG A 62 4.23 -13.19 24.02
C ARG A 62 3.27 -13.17 25.20
#